data_AF-A0A6N2Y4S2-F1
#
_entry.id   AF-A0A6N2Y4S2-F1
#
_cell.length_a   1.000
_cell.length_b   1.000
_cell.length_c   1.000
_cell.angle_alpha   90.00
_cell.angle_beta   90.00
_cell.angle_gamma   90.00
#
_symmetry.space_group_name_H-M   'P 1'
#
loop_
_entity.id
_entity.type
_entity.pdbx_description
1 polymer ?
#
loop_
_entity_poly.entity_id
_entity_poly.type
_entity_poly.pdbx_seq_one_letter_code
_entity_poly.pdbx_strand_id
1 'polypeptide(L)'
;MLINQLDDEIIKNLSQSELYILHYVYDHPDEVIDMSIQELAKAVAFSSATILRFCKKLNFSGFAEFKFALKQQNKEIANLKKPISSMDSITSLYDDID
;
A
#
# COMPACT_ATOMS: atom_id res chain seq x y z
N MET A 1 3.10 -7.30 0.57
CA MET A 1 1.69 -6.98 0.25
C MET A 1 1.09 -6.31 1.48
N LEU A 2 0.20 -5.31 1.36
CA LEU A 2 -0.27 -4.51 2.52
C LEU A 2 -0.88 -5.42 3.58
N ILE A 3 -1.56 -6.45 3.07
CA ILE A 3 -2.17 -7.55 3.78
C ILE A 3 -1.17 -8.28 4.70
N ASN A 4 0.11 -8.40 4.35
CA ASN A 4 1.12 -9.07 5.18
C ASN A 4 1.53 -8.26 6.43
N GLN A 5 1.16 -6.98 6.50
CA GLN A 5 1.37 -6.13 7.67
C GLN A 5 0.10 -5.93 8.49
N LEU A 6 -1.03 -6.51 8.06
CA LEU A 6 -2.28 -6.48 8.80
C LEU A 6 -2.39 -7.72 9.69
N ASP A 7 -2.91 -7.55 10.90
CA ASP A 7 -3.16 -8.68 11.79
C ASP A 7 -4.22 -9.62 11.19
N ASP A 8 -3.95 -10.92 11.15
CA ASP A 8 -4.88 -11.93 10.61
C ASP A 8 -6.26 -11.89 11.30
N GLU A 9 -6.27 -11.57 12.59
CA GLU A 9 -7.49 -11.34 13.39
C GLU A 9 -8.32 -10.19 12.84
N ILE A 10 -7.70 -9.09 12.41
CA ILE A 10 -8.40 -7.93 11.85
C ILE A 10 -9.04 -8.32 10.52
N ILE A 11 -8.29 -9.01 9.64
CA ILE A 11 -8.76 -9.44 8.33
C ILE A 11 -9.99 -10.36 8.48
N LYS A 12 -9.93 -11.34 9.40
CA LYS A 12 -11.05 -12.26 9.67
C LYS A 12 -12.30 -11.55 10.18
N ASN A 13 -12.14 -10.41 10.84
CA ASN A 13 -13.24 -9.62 11.38
C ASN A 13 -13.79 -8.56 10.41
N LEU A 14 -13.26 -8.47 9.18
CA LEU A 14 -13.83 -7.61 8.15
C LEU A 14 -15.17 -8.17 7.66
N SER A 15 -16.14 -7.27 7.49
CA SER A 15 -17.39 -7.59 6.80
C SER A 15 -17.15 -7.85 5.31
N GLN A 16 -18.12 -8.46 4.62
CA GLN A 16 -18.01 -8.72 3.18
C GLN A 16 -17.73 -7.45 2.36
N SER A 17 -18.34 -6.33 2.74
CA SER A 17 -18.12 -5.02 2.11
C SER A 17 -16.69 -4.51 2.35
N GLU A 18 -16.15 -4.69 3.56
CA GLU A 18 -14.79 -4.29 3.89
C GLU A 18 -13.74 -5.18 3.21
N LEU A 19 -14.00 -6.48 3.09
CA LEU A 19 -13.18 -7.38 2.29
C LEU A 19 -13.17 -6.97 0.82
N TYR A 20 -14.33 -6.60 0.26
CA TYR A 20 -14.40 -6.08 -1.10
C TYR A 20 -13.54 -4.81 -1.28
N ILE A 21 -13.60 -3.86 -0.33
CA ILE A 21 -12.75 -2.66 -0.36
C ILE A 21 -11.28 -3.06 -0.30
N LEU A 22 -10.90 -3.98 0.60
CA LEU A 22 -9.53 -4.46 0.73
C LEU A 22 -9.02 -5.12 -0.55
N HIS A 23 -9.85 -5.94 -1.20
CA HIS A 23 -9.55 -6.57 -2.48
C HIS A 23 -9.34 -5.53 -3.59
N TYR A 24 -10.22 -4.53 -3.71
CA TYR A 24 -10.04 -3.46 -4.69
C TYR A 24 -8.70 -2.74 -4.50
N VAL A 25 -8.35 -2.39 -3.27
CA VAL A 25 -7.06 -1.74 -2.99
C VAL A 25 -5.88 -2.65 -3.33
N TYR A 26 -6.03 -3.95 -3.09
CA TYR A 26 -4.99 -4.92 -3.43
C TYR A 26 -4.77 -5.05 -4.95
N ASP A 27 -5.85 -5.05 -5.74
CA ASP A 27 -5.78 -5.21 -7.18
C ASP A 27 -5.35 -3.90 -7.89
N HIS A 28 -5.61 -2.74 -7.28
CA HIS A 28 -5.38 -1.42 -7.88
C HIS A 28 -4.51 -0.48 -7.01
N PRO A 29 -3.36 -0.91 -6.47
CA PRO A 29 -2.63 -0.13 -5.46
C PRO A 29 -2.05 1.17 -6.02
N ASP A 30 -1.58 1.17 -7.27
CA ASP A 30 -1.01 2.35 -7.93
C ASP A 30 -2.06 3.43 -8.23
N GLU A 31 -3.31 3.03 -8.47
CA GLU A 31 -4.41 3.97 -8.65
C GLU A 31 -4.82 4.57 -7.30
N VAL A 32 -4.96 3.72 -6.29
CA VAL A 32 -5.47 4.11 -4.96
C VAL A 32 -4.54 5.09 -4.24
N ILE A 33 -3.21 5.00 -4.41
CA ILE A 33 -2.28 5.97 -3.80
C ILE A 33 -2.53 7.42 -4.27
N ASP A 34 -3.04 7.58 -5.49
CA ASP A 34 -3.31 8.89 -6.10
C ASP A 34 -4.77 9.35 -5.90
N MET A 35 -5.67 8.44 -5.52
CA MET A 35 -7.08 8.77 -5.21
C MET A 35 -7.25 9.58 -3.91
N SER A 36 -8.25 10.46 -3.90
CA SER A 36 -8.92 10.99 -2.70
C SER A 36 -9.86 9.94 -2.07
N ILE A 37 -10.31 10.19 -0.84
CA ILE A 37 -11.26 9.28 -0.18
C ILE A 37 -12.60 9.24 -0.90
N GLN A 38 -12.99 10.32 -1.58
CA GLN A 38 -14.21 10.42 -2.38
C GLN A 38 -14.10 9.60 -3.66
N GLU A 39 -12.94 9.60 -4.30
CA GLU A 39 -12.70 8.81 -5.52
C GLU A 39 -12.69 7.31 -5.21
N LEU A 40 -11.97 6.88 -4.18
CA LEU A 40 -12.02 5.47 -3.75
C LEU A 40 -13.45 5.07 -3.38
N ALA A 41 -14.14 5.88 -2.58
CA ALA A 41 -15.52 5.65 -2.21
C ALA A 41 -16.43 5.44 -3.44
N LYS A 42 -16.27 6.27 -4.48
CA LYS A 42 -16.99 6.12 -5.75
C LYS A 42 -16.61 4.84 -6.49
N ALA A 43 -15.32 4.51 -6.58
CA ALA A 43 -14.83 3.32 -7.28
C ALA A 43 -15.38 2.01 -6.67
N VAL A 44 -15.50 1.97 -5.35
CA VAL A 44 -16.04 0.79 -4.65
C VAL A 44 -17.54 0.89 -4.33
N ALA A 45 -18.24 1.93 -4.78
CA ALA A 45 -19.65 2.19 -4.53
C ALA A 45 -20.04 2.25 -3.03
N PHE A 46 -19.18 2.85 -2.20
CA PHE A 46 -19.43 3.11 -0.78
C PHE A 46 -19.35 4.60 -0.45
N SER A 47 -19.76 4.98 0.76
CA SER A 47 -19.57 6.35 1.25
C SER A 47 -18.13 6.58 1.72
N SER A 48 -17.62 7.82 1.65
CA SER A 48 -16.33 8.17 2.25
C SER A 48 -16.27 7.89 3.76
N ALA A 49 -17.42 7.97 4.46
CA ALA A 49 -17.50 7.58 5.86
C ALA A 49 -17.30 6.07 6.07
N THR A 50 -17.76 5.23 5.14
CA THR A 50 -17.48 3.78 5.13
C THR A 50 -15.98 3.54 4.92
N ILE A 51 -15.36 4.21 3.95
CA ILE A 51 -13.90 4.09 3.72
C ILE A 51 -13.12 4.54 4.96
N LEU A 52 -13.51 5.63 5.60
CA LEU A 52 -12.85 6.11 6.81
C LEU A 52 -12.96 5.11 7.96
N ARG A 53 -14.13 4.50 8.18
CA ARG A 53 -14.32 3.45 9.19
C ARG A 53 -13.50 2.21 8.87
N PHE A 54 -13.46 1.81 7.60
CA PHE A 54 -12.61 0.71 7.13
C PHE A 54 -11.13 0.97 7.47
N CYS A 55 -10.57 2.13 7.12
CA CYS A 55 -9.19 2.47 7.47
C CYS A 55 -8.93 2.42 8.98
N LYS A 56 -9.89 2.93 9.79
CA LYS A 56 -9.79 2.88 11.26
C LYS A 56 -9.82 1.47 11.82
N LYS A 57 -10.61 0.58 11.22
CA LYS A 57 -10.68 -0.82 11.60
C LYS A 57 -9.38 -1.58 11.30
N LEU A 58 -8.64 -1.14 10.28
CA LEU A 58 -7.28 -1.59 9.99
C LEU A 58 -6.21 -0.92 10.87
N ASN A 59 -6.60 -0.26 11.97
CA ASN A 59 -5.73 0.45 12.91
C ASN A 59 -4.99 1.68 12.34
N PHE A 60 -5.45 2.24 11.22
CA PHE A 60 -4.98 3.56 10.77
C PHE A 60 -5.81 4.68 11.38
N SER A 61 -5.18 5.80 11.70
CA SER A 61 -5.86 7.04 12.14
C SER A 61 -6.87 7.55 11.11
N GLY A 62 -6.66 7.25 9.82
CA GLY A 62 -7.59 7.55 8.73
C GLY A 62 -7.03 7.23 7.35
N PHE A 63 -7.69 7.75 6.31
CA PHE A 63 -7.36 7.44 4.92
C PHE A 63 -5.97 7.96 4.49
N ALA A 64 -5.52 9.11 5.01
CA ALA A 64 -4.22 9.66 4.66
C ALA A 64 -3.07 8.74 5.11
N GLU A 65 -3.12 8.23 6.35
CA GLU A 65 -2.14 7.28 6.87
C GLU A 65 -2.20 5.94 6.13
N PHE A 66 -3.41 5.44 5.85
CA PHE A 66 -3.60 4.25 5.01
C PHE A 66 -2.91 4.38 3.64
N LYS A 67 -3.12 5.50 2.93
CA LYS A 67 -2.45 5.75 1.65
C LYS A 67 -0.94 5.87 1.78
N PHE A 68 -0.46 6.48 2.85
CA PHE A 68 0.97 6.59 3.11
C PHE A 68 1.59 5.20 3.27
N ALA A 69 1.00 4.32 4.08
CA ALA A 69 1.44 2.94 4.25
C ALA A 69 1.46 2.18 2.92
N LEU A 70 0.39 2.30 2.12
CA LEU A 70 0.29 1.71 0.78
C LEU A 70 1.41 2.19 -0.15
N LYS A 71 1.70 3.49 -0.17
CA LYS A 71 2.77 4.08 -0.99
C LYS A 71 4.15 3.59 -0.57
N GLN A 72 4.42 3.48 0.73
CA GLN A 72 5.71 2.99 1.24
C GLN A 72 5.96 1.56 0.81
N GLN A 73 4.95 0.71 0.92
CA GLN A 73 5.07 -0.67 0.50
C GLN A 73 5.20 -0.84 -1.03
N ASN A 74 4.52 -0.02 -1.85
CA ASN A 74 4.73 -0.05 -3.30
C ASN A 74 6.18 0.30 -3.66
N LYS A 75 6.82 1.24 -2.95
CA LYS A 75 8.25 1.55 -3.13
C LYS A 75 9.16 0.37 -2.76
N GLU A 76 8.88 -0.33 -1.65
CA GLU A 76 9.65 -1.51 -1.25
C GLU A 76 9.59 -2.61 -2.31
N ILE A 77 8.40 -2.90 -2.84
CA ILE A 77 8.22 -3.88 -3.92
C ILE A 77 8.95 -3.43 -5.19
N ALA A 78 8.88 -2.14 -5.54
CA ALA A 78 9.59 -1.61 -6.70
C ALA A 78 11.12 -1.72 -6.55
N ASN A 79 11.66 -1.51 -5.35
CA ASN A 79 13.08 -1.66 -5.08
C ASN A 79 13.55 -3.13 -5.11
N LEU A 80 12.72 -4.09 -4.68
CA LEU A 80 13.01 -5.53 -4.80
C LEU A 80 12.96 -6.04 -6.25
N LYS A 81 12.15 -5.41 -7.10
CA LYS A 81 12.04 -5.75 -8.53
C LYS A 81 13.11 -5.09 -9.40
N LYS A 82 13.88 -4.13 -8.88
CA LYS A 82 15.05 -3.65 -9.61
C LYS A 82 16.02 -4.83 -9.75
N PRO A 83 16.52 -5.13 -10.97
CA PRO A 83 17.64 -6.03 -11.08
C PRO A 83 18.75 -5.51 -10.17
N ILE A 84 19.45 -6.42 -9.48
CA ILE A 84 20.66 -6.10 -8.72
C ILE A 84 21.67 -5.55 -9.72
N SER A 85 21.57 -4.27 -10.07
CA SER A 85 22.63 -3.50 -10.70
C SER A 85 23.53 -3.00 -9.59
N SER A 86 24.03 -3.93 -8.78
CA SER A 86 25.13 -3.68 -7.86
C SER A 86 26.43 -3.99 -8.60
N MET A 87 26.67 -3.32 -9.73
CA MET A 87 28.01 -3.13 -10.29
C MET A 87 28.48 -1.67 -10.09
N ASP A 88 27.56 -0.74 -9.85
CA ASP A 88 27.86 0.68 -9.70
C ASP A 88 28.43 1.04 -8.31
N SER A 89 28.22 0.20 -7.29
CA SER A 89 28.82 0.42 -5.95
C SER A 89 30.24 -0.13 -5.81
N ILE A 90 30.67 -1.03 -6.71
CA ILE A 90 32.01 -1.62 -6.66
C ILE A 90 32.99 -0.74 -7.45
N THR A 91 32.57 -0.16 -8.57
CA THR A 91 33.45 0.66 -9.44
C THR A 91 34.07 1.86 -8.70
N SER A 92 33.31 2.52 -7.83
CA SER A 92 33.79 3.66 -7.01
C SER A 92 34.89 3.31 -5.99
N LEU A 93 35.16 2.02 -5.71
CA LEU A 93 36.22 1.57 -4.82
C LEU A 93 37.48 1.11 -5.57
N TYR A 94 37.39 0.93 -6.90
CA TYR A 94 38.51 0.53 -7.76
C TYR A 94 39.15 1.72 -8.50
N ASP A 95 38.51 2.88 -8.54
CA ASP A 95 39.04 4.09 -9.19
C ASP A 95 40.17 4.79 -8.38
N ASP A 96 40.49 4.32 -7.17
CA ASP A 96 41.58 4.82 -6.30
C ASP A 96 42.80 3.86 -6.21
N ILE A 97 42.83 2.78 -7.01
CA ILE A 97 43.96 1.84 -7.09
C ILE A 97 44.50 1.78 -8.53
N ASP A 98 45.03 2.91 -9.01
CA ASP A 98 46.30 3.05 -9.76
C ASP A 98 46.62 4.54 -9.99
#